data_AF-A0A6A1Q2U7-F1
#
_entry.id   AF-A0A6A1Q2U7-F1
#
_cell.length_a   1.000
_cell.length_b   1.000
_cell.length_c   1.000
_cell.angle_alpha   90.00
_cell.angle_beta   90.00
_cell.angle_gamma   90.00
#
_symmetry.space_group_name_H-M   'P 1'
#
loop_
_entity.id
_entity.type
_entity.pdbx_description
1 polymer ?
#
loop_
_entity_poly.entity_id
_entity_poly.type
_entity_poly.pdbx_seq_one_letter_code
_entity_poly.pdbx_strand_id
1 'polypeptide(L)'
;MKFKNPPVNSLSLELLTEFIISLEKLENDKTFRGIILTSDCPRVFSAGLDLTEMCGKNPAHYAEYWKAVQELWLRLYLSNLVLIAAINEIDGQQGTDHARQLTKNMMRKTTVDRLVKQRDMDIQNFVSFISRDSIQKSLQMYLEKLKQKKG
;
A
#
# COMPACT_ATOMS: atom_id res chain seq x y z
N MET A 1 -9.81 9.04 -7.15
CA MET A 1 -8.63 8.35 -7.70
C MET A 1 -8.93 6.86 -7.84
N LYS A 2 -8.55 6.27 -8.97
CA LYS A 2 -8.84 4.85 -9.27
C LYS A 2 -7.54 4.05 -9.43
N PHE A 3 -7.48 2.86 -8.86
CA PHE A 3 -6.42 1.90 -9.15
C PHE A 3 -6.70 1.20 -10.48
N LYS A 4 -5.67 1.09 -11.32
CA LYS A 4 -5.75 0.48 -12.66
C LYS A 4 -4.48 -0.29 -12.97
N ASN A 5 -4.18 -1.30 -12.16
CA ASN A 5 -3.08 -2.22 -12.35
C ASN A 5 -3.61 -3.66 -12.41
N PRO A 6 -4.19 -4.10 -13.54
CA PRO A 6 -4.75 -5.44 -13.66
C PRO A 6 -3.66 -6.50 -13.47
N PRO A 7 -4.03 -7.72 -13.02
CA PRO A 7 -5.41 -8.19 -12.85
C PRO A 7 -6.04 -7.87 -11.50
N VAL A 8 -5.24 -7.50 -10.48
CA VAL A 8 -5.70 -7.46 -9.08
C VAL A 8 -5.22 -6.23 -8.30
N ASN A 9 -4.75 -5.18 -8.99
CA ASN A 9 -4.18 -3.98 -8.39
C ASN A 9 -3.12 -4.29 -7.33
N SER A 10 -2.19 -5.20 -7.65
CA SER A 10 -0.99 -5.40 -6.82
C SER A 10 -0.25 -4.07 -6.71
N LEU A 11 0.22 -3.75 -5.51
CA LEU A 11 0.96 -2.52 -5.22
C LEU A 11 2.41 -2.69 -5.67
N SER A 12 2.65 -2.68 -6.98
CA SER A 12 3.98 -2.62 -7.58
C SER A 12 4.68 -1.31 -7.23
N LEU A 13 6.00 -1.24 -7.37
CA LEU A 13 6.75 -0.02 -7.13
C LEU A 13 6.24 1.14 -8.03
N GLU A 14 5.91 0.81 -9.28
CA GLU A 14 5.33 1.75 -10.24
C GLU A 14 4.00 2.32 -9.73
N LEU A 15 3.04 1.45 -9.38
CA LEU A 15 1.73 1.89 -8.90
C LEU A 15 1.82 2.70 -7.59
N LEU A 16 2.70 2.29 -6.66
CA LEU A 16 2.95 3.04 -5.43
C LEU A 16 3.45 4.46 -5.74
N THR A 17 4.39 4.58 -6.66
CA THR A 17 4.99 5.87 -7.05
C THR A 17 3.98 6.78 -7.74
N GLU A 18 3.22 6.25 -8.71
CA GLU A 18 2.14 6.99 -9.37
C GLU A 18 1.09 7.46 -8.37
N PHE A 19 0.77 6.62 -7.38
CA PHE A 19 -0.20 6.96 -6.35
C PHE A 19 0.31 8.08 -5.44
N ILE A 20 1.55 7.98 -4.96
CA ILE A 20 2.19 9.03 -4.16
C ILE A 20 2.17 10.37 -4.90
N ILE A 21 2.58 10.39 -6.17
CA ILE A 21 2.62 11.60 -7.00
C ILE A 21 1.20 12.19 -7.17
N SER A 22 0.20 11.34 -7.42
CA SER A 22 -1.17 11.78 -7.60
C SER A 22 -1.77 12.35 -6.32
N LEU A 23 -1.50 11.72 -5.18
CA LEU A 23 -1.92 12.19 -3.87
C LEU A 23 -1.30 13.57 -3.57
N GLU A 24 0.00 13.75 -3.84
CA GLU A 24 0.69 15.03 -3.67
C GLU A 24 0.07 16.15 -4.49
N LYS A 25 -0.22 15.88 -5.76
CA LYS A 25 -0.84 16.85 -6.66
C LYS A 25 -2.20 17.30 -6.11
N LEU A 26 -3.02 16.36 -5.64
CA LEU A 26 -4.33 16.64 -5.07
C LEU A 26 -4.25 17.35 -3.72
N GLU A 27 -3.24 17.07 -2.89
CA GLU A 27 -3.03 17.76 -1.60
C GLU A 27 -2.61 19.22 -1.78
N ASN A 28 -1.85 19.50 -2.84
CA ASN A 28 -1.38 20.86 -3.15
C ASN A 28 -2.43 21.72 -3.84
N ASP A 29 -3.40 21.10 -4.51
CA ASP A 29 -4.52 21.80 -5.12
C ASP A 29 -5.62 22.11 -4.08
N LYS A 30 -5.75 23.40 -3.73
CA LYS A 30 -6.68 23.90 -2.71
C LYS A 30 -8.16 23.77 -3.08
N THR A 31 -8.48 23.44 -4.32
CA THR A 31 -9.86 23.17 -4.75
C THR A 31 -10.35 21.81 -4.25
N PHE A 32 -9.44 20.87 -4.00
CA PHE A 32 -9.80 19.56 -3.46
C PHE A 32 -9.76 19.54 -1.93
N ARG A 33 -10.79 18.92 -1.35
CA ARG A 33 -10.92 18.73 0.12
C ARG A 33 -11.05 17.26 0.51
N GLY A 34 -11.17 16.38 -0.48
CA GLY A 34 -11.28 14.95 -0.27
C GLY A 34 -10.99 14.14 -1.53
N ILE A 35 -10.67 12.87 -1.34
CA ILE A 35 -10.40 11.90 -2.39
C ILE A 35 -11.18 10.63 -2.08
N ILE A 36 -11.92 10.15 -3.08
CA ILE A 36 -12.45 8.79 -3.09
C ILE A 36 -11.42 7.88 -3.77
N LEU A 37 -10.91 6.88 -3.05
CA LEU A 37 -10.08 5.80 -3.56
C LEU A 37 -10.98 4.65 -3.97
N THR A 38 -10.85 4.17 -5.20
CA THR A 38 -11.62 3.01 -5.69
C THR A 38 -10.81 2.25 -6.74
N SER A 39 -11.38 1.19 -7.30
CA SER A 39 -10.74 0.36 -8.33
C SER A 39 -11.47 0.48 -9.66
N ASP A 40 -10.69 0.56 -10.75
CA ASP A 40 -11.17 0.38 -12.12
C ASP A 40 -11.15 -1.10 -12.55
N CYS A 41 -10.48 -1.97 -11.78
CA CYS A 41 -10.52 -3.42 -11.96
C CYS A 41 -11.80 -4.00 -11.31
N PRO A 42 -12.68 -4.67 -12.07
CA PRO A 42 -13.90 -5.25 -11.53
C PRO A 42 -13.62 -6.22 -10.37
N ARG A 43 -14.40 -6.13 -9.29
CA ARG A 43 -14.42 -7.07 -8.14
C ARG A 43 -13.16 -7.11 -7.27
N VAL A 44 -12.13 -6.35 -7.60
CA VAL A 44 -10.88 -6.33 -6.83
C VAL A 44 -10.48 -4.90 -6.55
N PHE A 45 -10.46 -4.53 -5.27
CA PHE A 45 -9.89 -3.25 -4.85
C PHE A 45 -8.36 -3.27 -4.99
N SER A 46 -7.67 -4.14 -4.24
CA SER A 46 -6.22 -4.41 -4.36
C SER A 46 -5.86 -5.74 -3.71
N ALA A 47 -4.92 -6.47 -4.29
CA ALA A 47 -4.32 -7.68 -3.70
C ALA A 47 -3.23 -7.38 -2.65
N GLY A 48 -2.94 -6.11 -2.37
CA GLY A 48 -1.89 -5.70 -1.44
C GLY A 48 -0.51 -5.64 -2.08
N LEU A 49 0.54 -5.84 -1.28
CA LEU A 49 1.93 -5.77 -1.72
C LEU A 49 2.21 -6.74 -2.87
N ASP A 50 2.96 -6.27 -3.85
CA ASP A 50 3.40 -7.11 -4.97
C ASP A 50 4.57 -7.98 -4.52
N LEU A 51 4.30 -9.27 -4.32
CA LEU A 51 5.30 -10.23 -3.88
C LEU A 51 6.45 -10.40 -4.87
N THR A 52 6.26 -10.05 -6.15
CA THR A 52 7.33 -10.09 -7.15
C THR A 52 8.39 -9.00 -6.94
N GLU A 53 8.04 -7.92 -6.23
CA GLU A 53 8.98 -6.87 -5.80
C GLU A 53 9.82 -7.31 -4.59
N MET A 54 9.40 -8.38 -3.91
CA MET A 54 10.04 -8.91 -2.69
C MET A 54 10.71 -10.26 -2.90
N CYS A 55 10.62 -10.85 -4.09
CA CYS A 55 11.14 -12.18 -4.40
C CYS A 55 12.19 -12.12 -5.52
N GLY A 56 13.39 -12.61 -5.25
CA GLY A 56 14.47 -12.74 -6.23
C GLY A 56 15.07 -11.40 -6.71
N LYS A 57 14.85 -10.31 -5.99
CA LYS A 57 15.47 -9.00 -6.27
C LYS A 57 16.72 -8.78 -5.40
N ASN A 58 17.43 -7.69 -5.66
CA ASN A 58 18.59 -7.31 -4.87
C ASN A 58 18.20 -6.43 -3.65
N PRO A 59 19.07 -6.31 -2.64
CA PRO A 59 18.80 -5.51 -1.44
C PRO A 59 18.45 -4.03 -1.68
N ALA A 60 19.03 -3.42 -2.73
CA ALA A 60 18.74 -2.01 -3.05
C ALA A 60 17.30 -1.85 -3.55
N HIS A 61 16.83 -2.78 -4.37
CA HIS A 61 15.43 -2.84 -4.83
C HIS A 61 14.47 -3.03 -3.65
N TYR A 62 14.77 -3.94 -2.72
CA TYR A 62 13.94 -4.13 -1.52
C TYR A 62 13.85 -2.86 -0.67
N ALA A 63 14.96 -2.13 -0.53
CA ALA A 63 14.97 -0.86 0.19
C ALA A 63 14.11 0.20 -0.50
N GLU A 64 14.23 0.33 -1.82
CA GLU A 64 13.43 1.26 -2.62
C GLU A 64 11.93 0.93 -2.54
N TYR A 65 11.57 -0.35 -2.71
CA TYR A 65 10.20 -0.81 -2.60
C TYR A 65 9.60 -0.50 -1.22
N TRP A 66 10.32 -0.81 -0.14
CA TRP A 66 9.85 -0.56 1.21
C TRP A 66 9.74 0.93 1.54
N LYS A 67 10.65 1.76 1.01
CA LYS A 67 10.55 3.22 1.11
C LYS A 67 9.26 3.74 0.49
N ALA A 68 8.90 3.25 -0.71
CA ALA A 68 7.66 3.63 -1.39
C ALA A 68 6.42 3.17 -0.62
N VAL A 69 6.44 1.95 -0.07
CA VAL A 69 5.35 1.45 0.81
C VAL A 69 5.15 2.34 2.03
N GLN A 70 6.24 2.66 2.75
CA GLN A 70 6.18 3.54 3.91
C GLN A 70 5.73 4.96 3.55
N GLU A 71 6.20 5.50 2.42
CA GLU A 71 5.84 6.83 1.94
C GLU A 71 4.33 6.93 1.67
N LEU A 72 3.78 5.95 0.94
CA LEU A 72 2.35 5.90 0.69
C LEU A 72 1.56 5.78 1.99
N TRP A 73 1.98 4.89 2.91
CA TRP A 73 1.33 4.74 4.21
C TRP A 73 1.31 6.05 4.99
N LEU A 74 2.46 6.73 5.09
CA LEU A 74 2.59 8.01 5.79
C LEU A 74 1.67 9.06 5.19
N ARG A 75 1.66 9.21 3.86
CA ARG A 75 0.83 10.22 3.19
C ARG A 75 -0.65 9.94 3.34
N LEU A 76 -1.12 8.70 3.13
CA LEU A 76 -2.53 8.36 3.35
C LEU A 76 -2.94 8.58 4.82
N TYR A 77 -2.05 8.28 5.75
CA TYR A 77 -2.36 8.36 7.17
C TYR A 77 -2.33 9.80 7.71
N LEU A 78 -1.49 10.66 7.13
CA LEU A 78 -1.31 12.06 7.52
C LEU A 78 -2.01 13.06 6.61
N SER A 79 -2.62 12.62 5.50
CA SER A 79 -3.24 13.51 4.54
C SER A 79 -4.24 14.45 5.20
N ASN A 80 -4.15 15.73 4.84
CA ASN A 80 -5.13 16.74 5.26
C ASN A 80 -6.44 16.64 4.46
N LEU A 81 -6.47 15.83 3.39
CA LEU A 81 -7.67 15.57 2.61
C LEU A 81 -8.55 14.52 3.30
N VAL A 82 -9.86 14.63 3.10
CA VAL A 82 -10.80 13.57 3.47
C VAL A 82 -10.60 12.37 2.53
N LEU A 83 -9.97 11.32 3.02
CA LEU A 83 -9.78 10.07 2.25
C LEU A 83 -10.89 9.07 2.56
N ILE A 84 -11.62 8.65 1.53
CA ILE A 84 -12.67 7.62 1.60
C ILE A 84 -12.27 6.49 0.65
N ALA A 85 -12.23 5.25 1.14
CA ALA A 85 -12.06 4.07 0.29
C ALA A 85 -13.44 3.52 -0.07
N ALA A 86 -13.81 3.60 -1.36
CA ALA A 86 -14.96 2.91 -1.92
C ALA A 86 -14.50 1.52 -2.39
N ILE A 87 -14.58 0.56 -1.47
CA ILE A 87 -14.12 -0.81 -1.65
C ILE A 87 -15.21 -1.60 -2.37
N ASN A 88 -14.99 -1.89 -3.65
CA ASN A 88 -15.89 -2.69 -4.47
C ASN A 88 -15.51 -4.17 -4.33
N GLU A 89 -16.05 -4.87 -3.32
CA GLU A 89 -15.91 -6.33 -3.18
C GLU A 89 -17.03 -7.10 -3.88
N ILE A 90 -16.85 -8.43 -3.99
CA ILE A 90 -17.91 -9.35 -4.42
C ILE A 90 -19.00 -9.31 -3.35
N ASP A 91 -20.23 -9.06 -3.79
CA ASP A 91 -21.45 -9.03 -2.98
C ASP A 91 -21.50 -10.27 -2.05
N GLY A 92 -21.40 -10.07 -0.72
CA GLY A 92 -21.35 -11.18 0.23
C GLY A 92 -21.03 -10.90 1.70
N GLN A 93 -20.41 -9.78 2.08
CA GLN A 93 -20.22 -9.44 3.50
C GLN A 93 -20.57 -7.99 3.80
N GLN A 94 -21.57 -7.82 4.67
CA GLN A 94 -22.06 -6.52 5.14
C GLN A 94 -20.95 -5.76 5.88
N GLY A 95 -20.51 -4.64 5.32
CA GLY A 95 -19.66 -3.66 6.01
C GLY A 95 -20.53 -2.73 6.86
N THR A 96 -20.35 -2.76 8.18
CA THR A 96 -20.95 -1.78 9.09
C THR A 96 -20.29 -0.42 8.90
N ASP A 97 -21.10 0.54 8.47
CA ASP A 97 -20.87 1.98 8.62
C ASP A 97 -20.44 2.31 10.05
N HIS A 98 -19.49 3.23 10.26
CA HIS A 98 -19.48 4.24 11.34
C HIS A 98 -18.27 5.19 11.17
N ALA A 99 -18.58 6.49 11.14
CA ALA A 99 -17.67 7.61 11.02
C ALA A 99 -16.75 7.83 12.24
N ARG A 100 -15.56 8.41 12.04
CA ARG A 100 -14.91 9.32 13.03
C ARG A 100 -13.76 10.14 12.44
N GLN A 101 -13.96 11.46 12.30
CA GLN A 101 -13.04 12.35 11.58
C GLN A 101 -12.16 13.27 12.46
N LEU A 102 -12.38 13.37 13.78
CA LEU A 102 -11.59 14.29 14.64
C LEU A 102 -10.63 13.61 15.62
N THR A 103 -10.70 12.29 15.80
CA THR A 103 -9.77 11.52 16.66
C THR A 103 -8.62 10.89 15.90
N LYS A 104 -8.68 10.89 14.56
CA LYS A 104 -7.62 10.34 13.71
C LYS A 104 -6.28 11.03 13.99
N ASN A 105 -6.12 12.34 13.80
CA ASN A 105 -4.79 12.95 13.84
C ASN A 105 -4.06 12.83 15.19
N MET A 106 -4.77 12.88 16.32
CA MET A 106 -4.16 12.75 17.65
C MET A 106 -3.78 11.31 18.01
N MET A 107 -4.55 10.30 17.58
CA MET A 107 -4.21 8.87 17.76
C MET A 107 -3.17 8.37 16.75
N ARG A 108 -3.09 9.01 15.59
CA ARG A 108 -2.18 8.64 14.50
C ARG A 108 -0.75 9.12 14.72
N LYS A 109 -0.59 10.24 15.44
CA LYS A 109 0.71 10.90 15.64
C LYS A 109 1.74 9.99 16.28
N THR A 110 1.42 9.24 17.34
CA THR A 110 2.38 8.34 17.99
C THR A 110 2.83 7.19 17.09
N THR A 111 1.92 6.61 16.29
CA THR A 111 2.25 5.54 15.34
C THR A 111 3.14 6.06 14.20
N VAL A 112 2.84 7.26 13.71
CA VAL A 112 3.63 7.94 12.67
C VAL A 112 5.00 8.32 13.21
N ASP A 113 5.06 8.97 14.36
CA ASP A 113 6.31 9.43 14.95
C ASP A 113 7.25 8.25 15.22
N ARG A 114 6.71 7.08 15.60
CA ARG A 114 7.50 5.84 15.70
C ARG A 114 8.10 5.42 14.35
N LEU A 115 7.29 5.38 13.29
CA LEU A 115 7.77 5.01 11.95
C LEU A 115 8.78 6.02 11.42
N VAL A 116 8.51 7.32 11.55
CA VAL A 116 9.41 8.39 11.09
C VAL A 116 10.74 8.33 11.83
N LYS A 117 10.71 8.16 13.15
CA LYS A 117 11.93 8.14 13.99
C LYS A 117 12.80 6.91 13.76
N GLN A 118 12.23 5.81 13.25
CA GLN A 118 12.93 4.56 13.02
C GLN A 118 12.92 4.16 11.54
N ARG A 119 12.66 5.10 10.61
CA ARG A 119 12.40 4.78 9.20
C ARG A 119 13.53 3.99 8.56
N ASP A 120 14.76 4.48 8.71
CA ASP A 120 15.95 3.81 8.14
C ASP A 120 16.22 2.45 8.78
N MET A 121 16.01 2.35 10.10
CA MET A 121 16.13 1.08 10.83
C MET A 121 15.07 0.07 10.36
N ASP A 122 13.83 0.51 10.15
CA ASP A 122 12.75 -0.33 9.64
C ASP A 122 13.03 -0.80 8.21
N ILE A 123 13.58 0.06 7.35
CA ILE A 123 14.04 -0.32 6.01
C ILE A 123 15.16 -1.36 6.09
N GLN A 124 16.16 -1.15 6.93
CA GLN A 124 17.24 -2.11 7.13
C GLN A 124 16.73 -3.46 7.66
N ASN A 125 15.81 -3.42 8.63
CA ASN A 125 15.17 -4.62 9.18
C ASN A 125 14.37 -5.37 8.12
N PHE A 126 13.59 -4.65 7.31
CA PHE A 126 12.85 -5.23 6.20
C PHE A 126 13.80 -5.89 5.19
N VAL A 127 14.83 -5.17 4.73
CA VAL A 127 15.82 -5.69 3.77
C VAL A 127 16.52 -6.93 4.33
N SER A 128 16.96 -6.88 5.59
CA SER A 128 17.57 -8.02 6.28
C SER A 128 16.63 -9.22 6.36
N PHE A 129 15.37 -8.99 6.76
CA PHE A 129 14.36 -10.03 6.91
C PHE A 129 14.00 -10.68 5.56
N ILE A 130 13.68 -9.86 4.56
CA ILE A 130 13.21 -10.34 3.26
C ILE A 130 14.32 -11.06 2.50
N SER A 131 15.59 -10.68 2.72
CA SER A 131 16.75 -11.30 2.07
C SER A 131 17.11 -12.68 2.63
N ARG A 132 16.48 -13.15 3.71
CA ARG A 132 16.75 -14.48 4.27
C ARG A 132 16.32 -15.57 3.29
N ASP A 133 17.18 -16.56 3.06
CA ASP A 133 16.89 -17.71 2.17
C ASP A 133 15.57 -18.41 2.49
N SER A 134 15.25 -18.59 3.78
CA SER A 134 13.99 -19.20 4.21
C SER A 134 12.77 -18.39 3.79
N ILE A 135 12.89 -17.06 3.81
CA ILE A 135 11.82 -16.13 3.43
C ILE A 135 11.70 -16.09 1.91
N GLN A 136 12.82 -15.99 1.18
CA GLN A 136 12.83 -16.06 -0.28
C GLN A 136 12.23 -17.36 -0.82
N LYS A 137 12.59 -18.51 -0.23
CA LYS A 137 11.97 -19.81 -0.56
C LYS A 137 10.46 -19.80 -0.30
N SER A 138 10.02 -19.22 0.81
CA SER A 138 8.60 -19.12 1.15
C SER A 138 7.82 -18.25 0.18
N LEU A 139 8.37 -17.10 -0.21
CA LEU A 139 7.78 -16.20 -1.22
C LEU A 139 7.70 -16.87 -2.59
N GLN A 140 8.76 -17.55 -3.01
CA GLN A 140 8.81 -18.28 -4.27
C GLN A 140 7.73 -19.38 -4.32
N MET A 141 7.65 -20.23 -3.29
CA MET A 141 6.62 -21.26 -3.19
C MET A 141 5.20 -20.69 -3.23
N TYR A 142 4.97 -19.54 -2.57
CA TYR A 142 3.66 -18.90 -2.58
C TYR A 142 3.31 -18.33 -3.97
N LEU A 143 4.26 -17.69 -4.64
CA LEU A 143 4.09 -17.20 -6.02
C LEU A 143 3.79 -18.34 -7.00
N GLU A 144 4.46 -19.49 -6.86
CA GLU A 144 4.19 -20.69 -7.67
C GLU A 144 2.76 -21.22 -7.44
N LYS A 145 2.33 -21.31 -6.17
CA LYS A 145 0.94 -21.70 -5.84
C LYS A 145 -0.10 -20.74 -6.41
N LEU A 146 0.19 -19.43 -6.42
CA LEU A 146 -0.70 -18.45 -7.03
C LEU A 146 -0.80 -18.59 -8.54
N LYS A 147 0.28 -18.96 -9.23
CA LYS A 147 0.25 -19.25 -10.68
C LYS A 147 -0.59 -20.49 -10.98
N GLN A 148 -0.51 -21.52 -10.14
CA GLN A 148 -1.30 -22.76 -10.31
C GLN A 148 -2.80 -22.55 -10.11
N LYS A 149 -3.23 -21.61 -9.25
CA LYS A 149 -4.66 -21.31 -9.02
C LYS A 149 -5.32 -20.49 -10.13
N LYS A 150 -4.55 -19.93 -11.07
CA LYS A 150 -5.05 -19.11 -12.18
C LYS A 150 -5.23 -19.89 -13.49
N GLY A 151 -4.77 -21.15 -13.55
CA GLY A 151 -5.07 -22.10 -14.62
C GLY A 151 -6.25 -22.97 -14.24
#